data_AF-A0A3L8BV97-F1
#
_entry.id   AF-A0A3L8BV97-F1
#
_cell.length_a   1.000
_cell.length_b   1.000
_cell.length_c   1.000
_cell.angle_alpha   90.00
_cell.angle_beta   90.00
_cell.angle_gamma   90.00
#
_symmetry.space_group_name_H-M   'P 1'
#
loop_
_entity.id
_entity.type
_entity.pdbx_description
1 polymer ?
#
loop_
_entity_poly.entity_id
_entity_poly.type
_entity_poly.pdbx_seq_one_letter_code
_entity_poly.pdbx_strand_id
1 'polypeptide(L)'
;MDAAQDHLQEVLRMLASGLRLPFMEEPHGTEEPQGREELRRIMRACRWQRLPPEHVLYRPGQTALEVYFVHQGLIRVFNMTESGDREFNKSFVTEGQFVGALVSPLRAQASPYTARRSA
;
A
#
# COMPACT_ATOMS: atom_id res chain seq x y z
N MET A 1 -2.82 -21.38 -13.70
CA MET A 1 -2.30 -20.39 -12.73
C MET A 1 -2.81 -19.04 -13.19
N ASP A 2 -3.44 -18.31 -12.29
CA ASP A 2 -4.24 -17.13 -12.58
C ASP A 2 -3.32 -15.91 -12.73
N ALA A 3 -3.34 -15.25 -13.89
CA ALA A 3 -2.41 -14.16 -14.23
C ALA A 3 -2.50 -12.97 -13.24
N ALA A 4 -3.63 -12.82 -12.54
CA ALA A 4 -3.80 -11.84 -11.47
C ALA A 4 -2.95 -12.15 -10.22
N GLN A 5 -2.72 -13.43 -9.94
CA GLN A 5 -1.95 -13.91 -8.79
C GLN A 5 -0.45 -13.71 -8.99
N ASP A 6 0.02 -13.93 -10.21
CA ASP A 6 1.43 -13.69 -10.58
C ASP A 6 1.76 -12.20 -10.56
N HIS A 7 0.86 -11.35 -11.05
CA HIS A 7 1.07 -9.89 -11.04
C HIS A 7 1.07 -9.30 -9.62
N LEU A 8 0.22 -9.83 -8.73
CA LEU A 8 0.18 -9.45 -7.33
C LEU A 8 1.47 -9.87 -6.60
N GLN A 9 1.98 -11.08 -6.85
CA GLN A 9 3.26 -11.56 -6.32
C GLN A 9 4.44 -10.69 -6.77
N GLU A 10 4.47 -10.26 -8.04
CA GLU A 10 5.50 -9.37 -8.60
C GLU A 10 5.48 -8.01 -7.89
N VAL A 11 4.31 -7.37 -7.77
CA VAL A 11 4.15 -6.08 -7.08
C VAL A 11 4.56 -6.19 -5.61
N LEU A 12 4.20 -7.29 -4.95
CA LEU A 12 4.56 -7.53 -3.55
C LEU A 12 6.06 -7.79 -3.37
N ARG A 13 6.72 -8.43 -4.34
CA ARG A 13 8.17 -8.59 -4.37
C ARG A 13 8.88 -7.24 -4.55
N MET A 14 8.36 -6.37 -5.41
CA MET A 14 8.86 -5.00 -5.61
C MET A 14 8.70 -4.12 -4.36
N LEU A 15 7.58 -4.25 -3.64
CA LEU A 15 7.35 -3.56 -2.36
C LEU A 15 8.25 -4.12 -1.24
N ALA A 16 8.43 -5.44 -1.17
CA ALA A 16 9.24 -6.13 -0.16
C ALA A 16 10.75 -5.97 -0.36
N SER A 17 11.23 -5.77 -1.59
CA SER A 17 12.63 -5.43 -1.87
C SER A 17 13.02 -4.01 -1.43
N GLY A 18 12.10 -3.30 -0.75
CA GLY A 18 12.28 -1.91 -0.36
C GLY A 18 12.27 -1.07 -1.61
N LEU A 19 11.07 -0.79 -2.15
CA LEU A 19 10.86 0.16 -3.22
C LEU A 19 11.51 1.51 -2.85
N ARG A 20 12.82 1.64 -3.09
CA ARG A 20 13.43 2.89 -3.47
C ARG A 20 12.82 3.13 -4.83
N LEU A 21 11.82 4.00 -4.89
CA LEU A 21 11.49 4.67 -6.13
C LEU A 21 12.84 5.09 -6.74
N PRO A 22 13.24 4.54 -7.90
CA PRO A 22 14.55 4.83 -8.50
C PRO A 22 14.44 6.23 -9.11
N PHE A 23 14.42 7.24 -8.26
CA PHE A 23 14.33 8.64 -8.64
C PHE A 23 15.34 9.41 -7.82
N MET A 24 16.62 9.04 -7.92
CA MET A 24 17.74 9.97 -7.67
C MET A 24 19.04 9.61 -8.41
N GLU A 25 19.14 8.51 -9.16
CA GLU A 25 20.31 8.30 -10.02
C GLU A 25 19.99 8.70 -11.46
N GLU A 26 20.79 9.63 -11.98
CA GLU A 26 20.69 10.11 -13.35
C GLU A 26 20.92 8.95 -14.33
N PRO A 27 20.12 8.86 -15.41
CA PRO A 27 20.28 7.77 -16.36
C PRO A 27 21.60 7.93 -17.13
N HIS A 28 22.51 6.98 -16.95
CA HIS A 28 23.66 6.80 -17.83
C HIS A 28 23.22 5.93 -19.03
N GLY A 29 22.52 6.52 -20.01
CA GLY A 29 22.19 5.82 -21.28
C GLY A 29 20.90 6.29 -21.96
N THR A 30 20.74 5.91 -23.23
CA THR A 30 19.55 6.18 -24.08
C THR A 30 18.44 5.13 -23.95
N GLU A 31 18.65 4.07 -23.16
CA GLU A 31 17.62 3.07 -22.89
C GLU A 31 16.63 3.61 -21.87
N GLU A 32 15.34 3.46 -22.14
CA GLU A 32 14.33 3.79 -21.14
C GLU A 32 14.51 2.82 -19.97
N PRO A 33 14.80 3.29 -18.74
CA PRO A 33 15.09 2.40 -17.63
C PRO A 33 13.92 1.43 -17.47
N GLN A 34 14.18 0.12 -17.42
CA GLN A 34 13.16 -0.92 -17.28
C GLN A 34 12.16 -0.62 -16.15
N GLY A 35 12.60 0.06 -15.09
CA GLY A 35 11.74 0.54 -14.00
C GLY A 35 10.70 1.60 -14.38
N ARG A 36 10.89 2.40 -15.43
CA ARG A 36 9.92 3.43 -15.87
C ARG A 36 8.71 2.82 -16.56
N GLU A 37 8.91 1.81 -17.41
CA GLU A 37 7.80 1.13 -18.08
C GLU A 37 6.97 0.31 -17.08
N GLU A 38 7.61 -0.40 -16.16
CA GLU A 38 6.91 -1.13 -15.09
C GLU A 38 6.14 -0.18 -14.16
N LEU A 39 6.73 0.96 -13.78
CA LEU A 39 6.01 1.97 -13.00
C LEU A 39 4.80 2.52 -13.78
N ARG A 40 4.94 2.77 -15.08
CA ARG A 40 3.80 3.20 -15.92
C ARG A 40 2.70 2.15 -15.97
N ARG A 41 3.05 0.86 -16.07
CA ARG A 41 2.07 -0.24 -16.04
C ARG A 41 1.33 -0.29 -14.72
N ILE A 42 2.05 -0.22 -13.59
CA ILE A 42 1.46 -0.17 -12.25
C ILE A 42 0.53 1.05 -12.13
N MET A 43 0.99 2.24 -12.54
CA MET A 43 0.18 3.46 -12.50
C MET A 43 -1.09 3.38 -13.35
N ARG A 44 -1.05 2.71 -14.51
CA ARG A 44 -2.24 2.49 -15.36
C ARG A 44 -3.23 1.50 -14.76
N ALA A 45 -2.74 0.54 -13.96
CA ALA A 45 -3.58 -0.41 -13.24
C ALA A 45 -4.18 0.19 -11.95
N CYS A 46 -3.60 1.29 -11.44
CA CYS A 46 -4.12 1.99 -10.27
C CYS A 46 -5.42 2.76 -10.57
N ARG A 47 -6.34 2.75 -9.59
CA ARG A 47 -7.52 3.61 -9.59
C ARG A 47 -7.27 4.83 -8.71
N TRP A 48 -7.39 6.01 -9.29
CA TRP A 48 -7.37 7.27 -8.54
C TRP A 48 -8.68 7.41 -7.76
N GLN A 49 -8.57 7.65 -6.45
CA GLN A 49 -9.71 7.83 -5.58
C GLN A 49 -9.47 8.93 -4.56
N ARG A 50 -10.49 9.73 -4.30
CA ARG A 50 -10.50 10.68 -3.18
C ARG A 50 -11.36 10.10 -2.06
N LEU A 51 -10.71 9.72 -0.98
CA LEU A 51 -11.39 9.17 0.19
C LEU A 51 -11.88 10.31 1.09
N PRO A 52 -13.12 10.26 1.64
CA PRO A 52 -13.59 11.25 2.60
C PRO A 52 -12.85 11.14 3.94
N PRO A 53 -12.85 12.20 4.78
CA PRO A 53 -12.31 12.13 6.13
C PRO A 53 -12.87 10.93 6.89
N GLU A 54 -12.05 10.31 7.74
CA GLU A 54 -12.43 9.15 8.56
C GLU A 54 -12.80 7.89 7.76
N HIS A 55 -12.58 7.86 6.44
CA HIS A 55 -12.78 6.67 5.64
C HIS A 55 -11.87 5.54 6.08
N VAL A 56 -12.44 4.36 6.33
CA VAL A 56 -11.70 3.16 6.75
C VAL A 56 -11.32 2.33 5.54
N LEU A 57 -10.01 2.17 5.31
CA LEU A 57 -9.46 1.38 4.21
C LEU A 57 -9.59 -0.12 4.49
N TYR A 58 -9.29 -0.53 5.73
CA TYR A 58 -9.49 -1.89 6.21
C TYR A 58 -9.62 -1.92 7.73
N ARG A 59 -10.29 -2.96 8.24
CA ARG A 59 -10.50 -3.23 9.66
C ARG A 59 -9.72 -4.47 10.13
N PRO A 60 -9.55 -4.64 11.46
CA PRO A 60 -9.03 -5.88 12.02
C PRO A 60 -9.89 -7.07 11.58
N GLY A 61 -9.27 -8.21 11.34
CA GLY A 61 -9.96 -9.41 10.85
C GLY A 61 -10.23 -9.41 9.34
N GLN A 62 -10.09 -8.28 8.64
CA GLN A 62 -10.28 -8.23 7.20
C GLN A 62 -9.01 -8.64 6.45
N THR A 63 -9.22 -9.40 5.38
CA THR A 63 -8.20 -9.61 4.36
C THR A 63 -8.18 -8.40 3.45
N ALA A 64 -7.17 -7.54 3.57
CA ALA A 64 -7.06 -6.39 2.68
C ALA A 64 -6.63 -6.90 1.29
N LEU A 65 -7.49 -6.73 0.30
CA LEU A 65 -7.21 -7.09 -1.10
C LEU A 65 -6.59 -5.93 -1.89
N GLU A 66 -6.54 -4.75 -1.29
CA GLU A 66 -6.10 -3.52 -1.95
C GLU A 66 -4.86 -2.95 -1.28
N VAL A 67 -3.99 -2.38 -2.12
CA VAL A 67 -2.82 -1.60 -1.72
C VAL A 67 -3.03 -0.18 -2.22
N TYR A 68 -2.78 0.78 -1.35
CA TYR A 68 -2.99 2.19 -1.61
C TYR A 68 -1.64 2.91 -1.64
N PHE A 69 -1.51 3.85 -2.57
CA PHE A 69 -0.43 4.84 -2.58
C PHE A 69 -1.01 6.18 -2.17
N VAL A 70 -0.44 6.82 -1.15
CA VAL A 70 -0.92 8.11 -0.66
C VAL A 70 -0.34 9.20 -1.56
N HIS A 71 -1.14 9.67 -2.51
CA HIS A 71 -0.75 10.84 -3.31
C HIS A 71 -0.85 12.14 -2.50
N GLN A 72 -1.89 12.28 -1.69
CA GLN A 72 -2.13 13.47 -0.86
C GLN A 72 -2.85 13.08 0.44
N GLY A 73 -2.46 13.69 1.56
CA GLY A 73 -3.11 13.52 2.85
C GLY A 73 -2.40 12.53 3.80
N LEU A 74 -3.16 12.05 4.78
CA LEU A 74 -2.64 11.31 5.92
C LEU A 74 -3.53 10.11 6.24
N ILE A 75 -2.92 8.94 6.41
CA ILE A 75 -3.59 7.72 6.87
C ILE A 75 -3.04 7.35 8.25
N ARG A 76 -3.92 7.07 9.20
CA ARG A 76 -3.56 6.56 10.52
C ARG A 76 -3.77 5.05 10.56
N VAL A 77 -2.77 4.32 11.04
CA VAL A 77 -2.85 2.89 11.30
C VAL A 77 -2.82 2.66 12.80
N PHE A 78 -3.81 1.93 13.31
CA PHE A 78 -3.98 1.71 14.74
C PHE A 78 -4.63 0.36 15.02
N ASN A 79 -4.55 -0.12 16.25
CA ASN A 79 -5.32 -1.26 16.75
C ASN A 79 -6.09 -0.85 18.00
N MET A 80 -7.16 -1.60 18.27
CA MET A 80 -7.89 -1.49 19.53
C MET A 80 -7.27 -2.41 20.58
N THR A 81 -7.44 -2.09 21.86
CA THR A 81 -7.26 -3.08 22.93
C THR A 81 -8.26 -4.23 22.77
N GLU A 82 -7.96 -5.37 23.40
CA GLU A 82 -8.87 -6.53 23.42
C GLU A 82 -10.26 -6.17 23.97
N SER A 83 -10.34 -5.24 24.93
CA SER A 83 -11.59 -4.70 25.44
C SER A 83 -12.32 -3.72 24.50
N GLY A 84 -11.62 -3.19 23.49
CA GLY A 84 -12.18 -2.21 22.54
C GLY A 84 -12.22 -0.76 23.05
N ASP A 85 -11.73 -0.48 24.26
CA ASP A 85 -11.91 0.86 24.87
C ASP A 85 -10.80 1.86 24.54
N ARG A 86 -9.66 1.38 24.03
CA ARG A 86 -8.49 2.22 23.76
C ARG A 86 -7.91 1.94 22.39
N GLU A 87 -7.51 3.01 21.71
CA GLU A 87 -6.75 2.94 20.47
C GLU A 87 -5.25 3.06 20.75
N PHE A 88 -4.47 2.16 20.16
CA PHE A 88 -3.00 2.28 20.09
C PHE A 88 -2.60 2.66 18.67
N ASN A 89 -2.03 3.85 18.52
CA ASN A 89 -1.48 4.28 17.25
C ASN A 89 -0.22 3.46 16.94
N LYS A 90 -0.19 2.84 15.76
CA LYS A 90 0.99 2.14 15.27
C LYS A 90 1.87 3.07 14.43
N SER A 91 1.26 3.74 13.47
CA SER A 91 1.97 4.60 12.53
C SER A 91 1.04 5.58 11.82
N PHE A 92 1.66 6.59 11.25
CA PHE A 92 1.06 7.45 10.23
C PHE A 92 1.71 7.17 8.88
N VAL A 93 0.90 7.12 7.83
CA VAL A 93 1.35 6.98 6.44
C VAL A 93 1.02 8.26 5.70
N THR A 94 2.04 8.92 5.18
CA THR A 94 1.98 10.23 4.54
C THR A 94 2.14 10.13 3.03
N GLU A 95 2.08 11.27 2.37
CA GLU A 95 2.32 11.43 0.94
C GLU A 95 3.60 10.72 0.47
N GLY A 96 3.53 10.06 -0.68
CA GLY A 96 4.64 9.30 -1.25
C GLY A 96 4.82 7.88 -0.68
N GLN A 97 3.97 7.45 0.26
CA GLN A 97 4.07 6.15 0.92
C GLN A 97 2.92 5.20 0.54
N PHE A 98 3.18 3.90 0.70
CA PHE A 98 2.17 2.86 0.52
C PHE A 98 1.51 2.49 1.85
N VAL A 99 0.21 2.20 1.81
CA VAL A 99 -0.54 1.60 2.92
C VAL A 99 -1.38 0.43 2.42
N GLY A 100 -1.39 -0.64 3.21
CA GLY A 100 -2.14 -1.85 2.93
C GLY A 100 -1.72 -2.93 3.91
N ALA A 101 -2.59 -3.90 4.17
CA ALA A 101 -2.19 -5.09 4.92
C ALA A 101 -1.50 -6.07 3.96
N LEU A 102 -0.31 -5.74 3.45
CA LEU A 102 0.43 -6.52 2.43
C LEU A 102 0.68 -7.99 2.83
N VAL A 103 0.76 -8.26 4.13
CA VAL A 103 0.88 -9.63 4.67
C VAL A 103 -0.39 -10.44 4.41
N SER A 104 -1.53 -9.77 4.26
CA SER A 104 -2.84 -10.39 4.08
C SER A 104 -3.01 -11.09 2.73
N PRO A 105 -2.73 -10.48 1.58
CA PRO A 105 -2.72 -11.19 0.31
C PRO A 105 -1.53 -12.16 0.19
N LEU A 106 -0.40 -11.91 0.85
CA LEU A 106 0.79 -12.77 0.77
C LEU A 106 0.72 -14.05 1.60
N ARG A 107 0.07 -14.00 2.76
CA ARG A 107 0.07 -15.10 3.75
C ARG A 107 -1.34 -15.55 4.14
N ALA A 108 -2.38 -15.02 3.49
CA ALA A 108 -3.78 -15.26 3.85
C ALA A 108 -4.09 -14.98 5.34
N GLN A 109 -3.39 -13.99 5.94
CA GLN A 109 -3.55 -13.62 7.34
C GLN A 109 -4.34 -12.32 7.46
N ALA A 110 -5.39 -12.31 8.26
CA ALA A 110 -6.15 -11.09 8.53
C ALA A 110 -5.26 -10.01 9.18
N SER A 111 -5.50 -8.74 8.83
CA SER A 111 -4.85 -7.62 9.50
C SER A 111 -5.33 -7.55 10.96
N PRO A 112 -4.45 -7.30 11.96
CA PRO A 112 -4.89 -6.94 13.31
C PRO A 112 -5.11 -5.42 13.48
N TYR A 113 -4.87 -4.64 12.42
CA TYR A 113 -4.92 -3.18 12.44
C TYR A 113 -6.09 -2.63 11.62
N THR A 114 -6.55 -1.45 12.01
CA THR A 114 -7.37 -0.54 11.22
C THR A 114 -6.45 0.44 10.49
N ALA A 115 -6.72 0.71 9.21
CA ALA A 115 -6.19 1.89 8.53
C ALA A 115 -7.34 2.84 8.18
N ARG A 116 -7.20 4.12 8.55
CA ARG A 116 -8.22 5.14 8.37
C ARG A 116 -7.62 6.43 7.85
N ARG A 117 -8.28 7.08 6.89
CA ARG A 117 -7.91 8.43 6.49
C ARG A 117 -8.12 9.38 7.66
N SER A 118 -7.08 10.10 8.06
CA SER A 118 -7.19 11.17 9.04
C SER A 118 -7.98 12.35 8.46
N ALA A 119 -8.62 13.14 9.34
CA ALA A 119 -9.35 14.35 8.97
C ALA A 119 -8.53 15.29 8.08
#